data_AF-A0A848YDE2-F1
#
_entry.id   AF-A0A848YDE2-F1
#
_cell.length_a   1.000
_cell.length_b   1.000
_cell.length_c   1.000
_cell.angle_alpha   90.00
_cell.angle_beta   90.00
_cell.angle_gamma   90.00
#
_symmetry.space_group_name_H-M   'P 1'
#
loop_
_entity.id
_entity.type
_entity.pdbx_description
1 polymer ?
#
loop_
_entity_poly.entity_id
_entity_poly.type
_entity_poly.pdbx_seq_one_letter_code
_entity_poly.pdbx_strand_id
1 'polypeptide(L)' 'MSYYSAALDRAIEVFGTKERAEYWLEKISAELGSAPYDLLNTKEGYERVLRHIHSVDVALNMD' A
#
# COMPACT_ATOMS: atom_id res chain seq x y z
N MET A 1 3.07 -3.77 17.25
CA MET A 1 2.65 -4.69 16.16
C MET A 1 2.76 -3.93 14.86
N SER A 2 3.38 -4.50 13.84
CA SER A 2 3.47 -3.88 12.50
C SER A 2 2.46 -4.56 11.58
N TYR A 3 1.77 -3.76 10.77
CA TYR A 3 0.82 -4.23 9.76
C TYR A 3 1.50 -4.55 8.41
N TYR A 4 2.84 -4.58 8.37
CA TYR A 4 3.64 -4.77 7.16
C TYR A 4 3.24 -6.00 6.34
N SER A 5 3.17 -7.18 6.95
CA SER A 5 2.82 -8.41 6.22
C SER A 5 1.47 -8.31 5.53
N ALA A 6 0.45 -7.82 6.25
CA ALA A 6 -0.90 -7.70 5.72
C ALA A 6 -1.01 -6.64 4.61
N ALA A 7 -0.25 -5.54 4.71
CA ALA A 7 -0.18 -4.54 3.66
C ALA A 7 0.57 -5.06 2.42
N LEU A 8 1.64 -5.83 2.62
CA LEU A 8 2.41 -6.45 1.54
C LEU A 8 1.57 -7.47 0.78
N ASP A 9 0.82 -8.33 1.47
CA ASP A 9 -0.08 -9.30 0.83
C ASP A 9 -1.10 -8.58 -0.07
N ARG A 10 -1.73 -7.52 0.45
CA ARG A 10 -2.68 -6.73 -0.35
C ARG A 10 -2.00 -6.03 -1.53
N ALA A 11 -0.76 -5.56 -1.36
CA ALA A 11 -0.01 -4.95 -2.45
C ALA A 11 0.43 -5.97 -3.51
N ILE A 12 0.71 -7.21 -3.14
CA ILE A 12 0.99 -8.29 -4.09
C ILE A 12 -0.24 -8.58 -4.94
N GLU A 13 -1.45 -8.56 -4.36
CA GLU A 13 -2.69 -8.76 -5.11
C GLU A 13 -2.90 -7.68 -6.19
N VAL A 14 -2.50 -6.43 -5.91
CA VAL A 14 -2.69 -5.29 -6.84
C VAL A 14 -1.55 -5.20 -7.87
N PHE A 15 -0.30 -5.40 -7.47
CA PHE A 15 0.87 -5.20 -8.34
C PHE A 15 1.43 -6.50 -8.95
N GLY A 16 0.91 -7.66 -8.53
CA GLY A 16 1.18 -8.98 -9.08
C GLY A 16 2.47 -9.65 -8.60
N THR A 17 3.49 -8.88 -8.18
CA THR A 17 4.74 -9.44 -7.66
C THR A 17 5.17 -8.77 -6.36
N LYS A 18 5.87 -9.55 -5.53
CA LYS A 18 6.44 -9.05 -4.27
C LYS A 18 7.36 -7.84 -4.47
N GLU A 19 8.24 -7.89 -5.45
CA GLU A 19 9.17 -6.79 -5.75
C GLU A 19 8.43 -5.49 -6.07
N ARG A 20 7.37 -5.54 -6.89
CA ARG A 20 6.56 -4.35 -7.21
C ARG A 20 5.77 -3.85 -6.01
N ALA A 21 5.26 -4.76 -5.19
CA ALA A 21 4.56 -4.44 -3.96
C ALA A 21 5.47 -3.75 -2.94
N GLU A 22 6.69 -4.27 -2.73
CA GLU A 22 7.72 -3.65 -1.87
C GLU A 22 8.12 -2.28 -2.42
N TYR A 23 8.37 -2.17 -3.72
CA TYR A 23 8.67 -0.89 -4.35
C TYR A 23 7.57 0.15 -4.14
N TRP A 24 6.30 -0.25 -4.23
CA TRP A 24 5.18 0.65 -3.95
C TRP A 24 5.12 1.05 -2.47
N LEU A 25 5.38 0.12 -1.54
CA LEU A 25 5.37 0.40 -0.10
C LEU A 25 6.47 1.40 0.33
N GLU A 26 7.61 1.40 -0.35
CA GLU A 26 8.76 2.28 -0.07
C GLU A 26 8.68 3.63 -0.79
N LYS A 27 7.82 3.76 -1.80
CA LYS A 27 7.69 4.98 -2.58
C LYS A 27 6.79 5.98 -1.87
N ILE A 28 7.27 7.23 -1.78
CA ILE A 28 6.46 8.34 -1.27
C ILE A 28 5.20 8.50 -2.13
N SER A 29 4.04 8.44 -1.48
CA SER A 29 2.75 8.73 -2.10
C SER A 29 2.34 10.16 -1.78
N ALA A 30 2.03 10.95 -2.80
CA ALA A 30 1.53 12.32 -2.64
C ALA A 30 0.18 12.35 -1.89
N GLU A 31 -0.66 11.33 -2.06
CA GLU A 31 -1.95 11.22 -1.38
C GLU A 31 -1.80 10.88 0.11
N LEU A 32 -0.75 10.13 0.47
CA LEU A 32 -0.47 9.77 1.86
C LEU A 32 0.42 10.80 2.58
N GLY A 33 1.22 11.56 1.83
CA GLY A 33 2.23 12.48 2.36
C GLY A 33 3.50 11.80 2.88
N SER A 34 3.60 10.47 2.77
CA SER A 34 4.73 9.64 3.20
C SER A 34 4.80 8.36 2.35
N ALA A 35 5.80 7.52 2.58
CA ALA A 35 5.76 6.15 2.06
C ALA A 35 4.68 5.34 2.82
N PRO A 36 3.93 4.45 2.15
CA PRO A 36 2.98 3.56 2.82
C PRO A 36 3.59 2.80 3.99
N TYR A 37 4.84 2.33 3.85
CA TYR A 37 5.58 1.61 4.88
C TYR A 37 5.62 2.34 6.23
N ASP A 38 5.83 3.66 6.21
CA ASP A 38 5.98 4.49 7.42
C ASP A 38 4.70 4.53 8.27
N LEU A 39 3.53 4.28 7.65
CA LEU A 39 2.22 4.32 8.29
C LEU A 39 1.84 2.98 8.96
N LEU A 40 2.56 1.90 8.69
CA LEU A 40 2.16 0.54 9.09
C LEU A 40 2.44 0.20 10.56
N ASN A 41 2.94 1.16 11.34
CA ASN A 41 3.14 0.99 12.77
C ASN A 41 1.87 1.23 13.61
N THR A 42 0.80 1.76 13.00
CA THR A 42 -0.48 2.02 13.65
C THR A 42 -1.63 1.45 12.84
N LYS A 43 -2.75 1.16 13.52
CA LYS A 43 -3.97 0.66 12.86
C LYS A 43 -4.54 1.71 11.90
N GLU A 44 -4.57 2.96 12.33
CA GLU A 44 -5.08 4.07 11.51
C GLU A 44 -4.24 4.27 10.25
N GLY A 45 -2.91 4.21 10.37
CA GLY A 45 -2.02 4.29 9.23
C GLY A 45 -2.22 3.12 8.27
N TYR A 46 -2.37 1.90 8.78
CA TYR A 46 -2.73 0.74 7.97
C TYR A 46 -4.05 0.92 7.21
N GLU A 47 -5.11 1.40 7.86
CA GLU A 47 -6.40 1.67 7.20
C GLU A 47 -6.28 2.73 6.10
N ARG A 48 -5.44 3.76 6.30
CA ARG A 48 -5.14 4.75 5.26
C ARG A 48 -4.43 4.12 4.06
N VAL A 49 -3.45 3.26 4.30
CA VAL A 49 -2.74 2.52 3.25
C VAL A 49 -3.69 1.61 2.47
N LEU A 50 -4.61 0.92 3.16
CA LEU A 50 -5.62 0.07 2.50
C LEU A 50 -6.58 0.87 1.61
N ARG A 51 -7.02 2.05 2.06
CA ARG A 51 -7.85 2.94 1.23
C ARG A 51 -7.09 3.40 -0.01
N HIS A 52 -5.84 3.81 0.16
CA HIS A 52 -5.01 4.27 -0.95
C HIS A 52 -4.75 3.16 -1.98
N ILE A 53 -4.39 1.95 -1.54
CA ILE A 53 -4.12 0.85 -2.48
C ILE A 53 -5.38 0.39 -3.22
N HIS A 54 -6.55 0.49 -2.59
CA HIS A 54 -7.81 0.24 -3.27
C HIS A 54 -8.10 1.28 -4.37
N SER A 55 -7.82 2.56 -4.13
CA SER A 55 -7.95 3.59 -5.17
C SER A 55 -7.01 3.32 -6.36
N VAL A 56 -5.79 2.85 -6.09
CA VAL A 56 -4.83 2.47 -7.14
C VAL A 56 -5.33 1.26 -7.94
N ASP A 57 -5.79 0.21 -7.25
CA ASP A 57 -6.38 -1.00 -7.86
C ASP A 57 -7.54 -0.64 -8.80
N VAL A 58 -8.45 0.21 -8.33
CA VAL A 58 -9.57 0.72 -9.13
C VAL A 58 -9.10 1.48 -10.36
N ALA A 59 -8.09 2.36 -10.23
CA ALA A 59 -7.53 3.10 -11.36
C ALA A 59 -6.85 2.19 -12.39
N LEU A 60 -6.14 1.14 -11.95
CA LEU A 60 -5.46 0.18 -12.83
C LEU A 60 -6.42 -0.73 -13.61
N ASN A 61 -7.59 -1.04 -13.05
CA ASN A 61 -8.59 -1.91 -13.69
C ASN A 61 -9.62 -1.15 -14.54
N MET A 62 -9.58 0.19 -14.56
CA MET A 62 -10.46 1.02 -15.39
C MET A 62 -9.82 1.44 -16.74
N ASP A 63 -8.57 1.01 -17.00
CA ASP A 63 -7.87 1.07 -18.29
C ASP A 63 -7.92 -0.29 -19.01
#